data_AF-A0AAW0G8H1-F1
#
_entry.id   AF-A0AAW0G8H1-F1
#
_cell.length_a   1.000
_cell.length_b   1.000
_cell.length_c   1.000
_cell.angle_alpha   90.00
_cell.angle_beta   90.00
_cell.angle_gamma   90.00
#
_symmetry.space_group_name_H-M   'P 1'
#
loop_
_entity.id
_entity.type
_entity.pdbx_description
1 polymer ?
#
loop_
_entity_poly.entity_id
_entity_poly.type
_entity_poly.pdbx_seq_one_letter_code
_entity_poly.pdbx_strand_id
1 'polypeptide(L)'
;MLHLILAGNVLKATGASPKLYLAPHWPTYPMDMAGHSGSLVLNLQSLDLQQLECFLAVEAPTTQGAPLEPDDYDTLGQFYEAIQDALIRLRPHYSNYEYQFSPSDNVFNTDPYGGGGIVMAEDNGSALSALQIIIDQGEGFNETQFENPPGSLANADKGWVMTLAHYYKFKSIYDTKPLPKIYPNLLNPTSNTYKDPNIALTSYWVDSVYCFFLLVIEQTWQASRDTAPAERQQLLNMYFTIMISIIKPVATWLAQQPMPEQPGKNAGAVFNFYDFRVAYKTDPQMTPLKQVKHQADLAIQSFPTAGKTVPQVLADANSQCMNLTELPFPWQD
;
A
#
# COMPACT_ATOMS: atom_id res chain seq x y z
N MET A 1 0.90 -5.29 -0.62
CA MET A 1 -0.41 -5.11 -1.29
C MET A 1 -1.24 -6.37 -1.27
N LEU A 2 -0.72 -7.52 -1.73
CA LEU A 2 -1.41 -8.80 -1.57
C LEU A 2 -1.80 -9.06 -0.11
N HIS A 3 -0.90 -8.82 0.85
CA HIS A 3 -1.20 -9.01 2.27
C HIS A 3 -2.40 -8.19 2.78
N LEU A 4 -2.54 -6.95 2.31
CA LEU A 4 -3.71 -6.11 2.61
C LEU A 4 -5.00 -6.75 2.06
N ILE A 5 -4.95 -7.31 0.85
CA ILE A 5 -6.07 -8.03 0.27
C ILE A 5 -6.42 -9.27 1.11
N LEU A 6 -5.43 -10.08 1.46
CA LEU A 6 -5.61 -11.32 2.21
C LEU A 6 -6.17 -11.06 3.62
N ALA A 7 -5.54 -10.16 4.38
CA ALA A 7 -6.01 -9.76 5.71
C ALA A 7 -7.41 -9.12 5.63
N GLY A 8 -7.65 -8.27 4.63
CA GLY A 8 -8.95 -7.64 4.43
C GLY A 8 -10.05 -8.62 4.02
N ASN A 9 -9.73 -9.65 3.23
CA ASN A 9 -10.65 -10.74 2.92
C ASN A 9 -11.02 -11.54 4.18
N VAL A 10 -10.05 -11.89 5.02
CA VAL A 10 -10.28 -12.57 6.31
C VAL A 10 -11.17 -11.70 7.21
N LEU A 11 -10.89 -10.40 7.32
CA LEU A 11 -11.70 -9.46 8.09
C LEU A 11 -13.12 -9.33 7.53
N LYS A 12 -13.27 -9.28 6.20
CA LYS A 12 -14.57 -9.23 5.53
C LYS A 12 -15.39 -10.50 5.75
N ALA A 13 -14.72 -11.65 5.68
CA ALA A 13 -15.34 -12.95 5.86
C ALA A 13 -15.86 -13.17 7.28
N THR A 14 -15.17 -12.61 8.27
CA THR A 14 -15.54 -12.71 9.70
C THR A 14 -16.56 -11.65 10.14
N GLY A 15 -17.04 -10.81 9.20
CA GLY A 15 -18.20 -9.93 9.41
C GLY A 15 -17.89 -8.44 9.53
N ALA A 16 -16.63 -8.02 9.41
CA ALA A 16 -16.24 -6.60 9.43
C ALA A 16 -15.84 -6.11 8.03
N SER A 17 -15.27 -4.91 7.93
CA SER A 17 -14.72 -4.38 6.67
C SER A 17 -13.47 -3.55 6.99
N PRO A 18 -12.41 -3.64 6.16
CA PRO A 18 -11.25 -2.77 6.30
C PRO A 18 -11.66 -1.29 6.18
N LYS A 19 -11.08 -0.44 7.03
CA LYS A 19 -11.14 1.02 6.90
C LYS A 19 -9.74 1.54 6.65
N LEU A 20 -9.54 2.23 5.53
CA LEU A 20 -8.24 2.70 5.06
C LEU A 20 -8.18 4.22 5.00
N TYR A 21 -9.18 4.88 4.40
CA TYR A 21 -9.12 6.33 4.18
C TYR A 21 -9.35 7.11 5.49
N LEU A 22 -10.39 6.77 6.24
CA LEU A 22 -10.68 7.33 7.57
C LEU A 22 -10.28 6.34 8.68
N ALA A 23 -9.12 5.71 8.53
CA ALA A 23 -8.57 4.84 9.55
C ALA A 23 -8.35 5.65 10.85
N PRO A 24 -8.77 5.14 12.03
CA PRO A 24 -8.52 5.82 13.32
C PRO A 24 -7.04 6.10 13.58
N HIS A 25 -6.16 5.28 12.99
CA HIS A 25 -4.71 5.37 13.10
C HIS A 25 -4.09 5.62 11.72
N TRP A 26 -4.38 6.78 11.12
CA TRP A 26 -3.73 7.18 9.87
C TRP A 26 -2.21 7.24 10.06
N PRO A 27 -1.40 6.70 9.13
CA PRO A 27 0.06 6.75 9.24
C PRO A 27 0.59 8.18 9.24
N THR A 28 1.31 8.57 10.28
CA THR A 28 1.99 9.88 10.37
C THR A 28 3.47 9.65 10.58
N TYR A 29 4.32 9.99 9.61
CA TYR A 29 5.75 9.72 9.73
C TYR A 29 6.50 10.89 10.39
N PRO A 30 7.40 10.63 11.35
CA PRO A 30 7.71 9.32 11.92
C PRO A 30 6.61 8.80 12.86
N MET A 31 6.39 7.48 12.88
CA MET A 31 5.47 6.79 13.81
C MET A 31 6.09 5.51 14.34
N ASP A 32 5.66 5.07 15.53
CA ASP A 32 5.91 3.70 15.98
C ASP A 32 5.07 2.70 15.16
N MET A 33 5.63 1.51 14.94
CA MET A 33 4.89 0.39 14.37
C MET A 33 3.78 -0.04 15.33
N ALA A 34 2.53 -0.03 14.83
CA ALA A 34 1.36 -0.27 15.65
C ALA A 34 1.36 -1.69 16.25
N GLY A 35 1.22 -1.79 17.57
CA GLY A 35 1.15 -3.06 18.29
C GLY A 35 2.49 -3.78 18.49
N HIS A 36 3.59 -3.27 17.93
CA HIS A 36 4.92 -3.85 18.12
C HIS A 36 5.44 -3.61 19.55
N SER A 37 6.23 -4.54 20.07
CA SER A 37 6.87 -4.44 21.37
C SER A 37 7.96 -3.35 21.38
N GLY A 38 7.88 -2.41 22.31
CA GLY A 38 8.79 -1.27 22.32
C GLY A 38 8.65 -0.33 21.09
N SER A 39 9.70 0.45 20.81
CA SER A 39 9.65 1.51 19.78
C SER A 39 10.42 1.09 18.54
N LEU A 40 9.69 0.58 17.54
CA LEU A 40 10.18 0.43 16.17
C LEU A 40 9.64 1.60 15.32
N VAL A 41 10.48 2.62 15.13
CA VAL A 41 10.09 3.87 14.45
C VAL A 41 10.17 3.74 12.93
N LEU A 42 9.03 3.90 12.27
CA LEU A 42 8.88 3.95 10.83
C LEU A 42 9.09 5.39 10.34
N ASN A 43 10.00 5.58 9.38
CA ASN A 43 10.33 6.87 8.77
C ASN A 43 10.05 6.85 7.26
N LEU A 44 9.73 8.03 6.70
CA LEU A 44 9.88 8.29 5.27
C LEU A 44 11.30 8.82 5.01
N GLN A 45 12.12 8.02 4.35
CA GLN A 45 13.48 8.40 3.98
C GLN A 45 13.96 7.65 2.74
N SER A 46 15.06 8.12 2.18
CA SER A 46 15.72 7.44 1.08
C SER A 46 16.35 6.12 1.51
N LEU A 47 16.65 5.27 0.53
CA LEU A 47 17.38 4.02 0.76
C LEU A 47 18.79 4.31 1.30
N ASP A 48 19.00 3.98 2.57
CA ASP A 48 20.30 3.87 3.21
C ASP A 48 20.34 2.65 4.14
N LEU A 49 21.43 2.49 4.90
CA LEU A 49 21.57 1.37 5.83
C LEU A 49 20.55 1.41 6.98
N GLN A 50 20.18 2.60 7.46
CA GLN A 50 19.20 2.75 8.55
C GLN A 50 17.80 2.35 8.07
N GLN A 51 17.44 2.73 6.84
CA GLN A 51 16.17 2.32 6.24
C GLN A 51 16.12 0.81 5.97
N LEU A 52 17.23 0.20 5.56
CA LEU A 52 17.32 -1.25 5.41
C LEU A 52 17.24 -1.98 6.75
N GLU A 53 17.87 -1.45 7.81
CA GLU A 53 17.75 -1.98 9.17
C GLU A 53 16.30 -1.92 9.66
N CYS A 54 15.59 -0.82 9.38
CA CYS A 54 14.16 -0.71 9.66
C CYS A 54 13.35 -1.79 8.91
N PHE A 55 13.58 -1.99 7.60
CA PHE A 55 12.88 -3.04 6.85
C PHE A 55 13.22 -4.45 7.34
N LEU A 56 14.46 -4.70 7.73
CA LEU A 56 14.88 -5.98 8.33
C LEU A 56 14.22 -6.22 9.68
N ALA A 57 14.03 -5.19 10.49
CA ALA A 57 13.33 -5.29 11.76
C ALA A 57 11.83 -5.58 11.57
N VAL A 58 11.17 -4.89 10.63
CA VAL A 58 9.74 -5.12 10.33
C VAL A 58 9.49 -6.56 9.86
N GLU A 59 10.36 -7.09 9.01
CA GLU A 59 10.20 -8.42 8.41
C GLU A 59 10.95 -9.52 9.17
N ALA A 60 11.47 -9.22 10.38
CA ALA A 60 12.28 -10.17 11.13
C ALA A 60 11.52 -11.49 11.37
N PRO A 61 12.17 -12.64 11.14
CA PRO A 61 11.52 -13.92 11.29
C PRO A 61 11.22 -14.24 12.75
N THR A 62 10.05 -14.84 12.98
CA THR A 62 9.63 -15.31 14.29
C THR A 62 10.57 -16.41 14.79
N THR A 63 10.98 -16.31 16.06
CA THR A 63 11.78 -17.37 16.69
C THR A 63 10.91 -18.60 16.94
N GLN A 64 11.43 -19.79 16.66
CA GLN A 64 10.71 -21.03 16.92
C GLN A 64 10.25 -21.14 18.38
N GLY A 65 8.96 -21.36 18.58
CA GLY A 65 8.36 -21.48 19.91
C GLY A 65 8.14 -20.14 20.62
N ALA A 66 8.26 -19.01 19.92
CA ALA A 66 7.83 -17.72 20.43
C ALA A 66 6.33 -17.76 20.80
N PRO A 67 5.90 -17.02 21.84
CA PRO A 67 4.51 -16.94 22.20
C PRO A 67 3.71 -16.22 21.11
N LEU A 68 2.43 -16.56 21.02
CA LEU A 68 1.46 -15.87 20.17
C LEU A 68 1.07 -14.55 20.85
N GLU A 69 1.35 -13.43 20.20
CA GLU A 69 1.09 -12.10 20.75
C GLU A 69 0.26 -11.26 19.76
N PRO A 70 -1.04 -11.03 20.02
CA PRO A 70 -1.89 -10.21 19.15
C PRO A 70 -1.65 -8.71 19.32
N ASP A 71 -1.03 -8.32 20.44
CA ASP A 71 -0.56 -6.98 20.80
C ASP A 71 0.80 -7.16 21.50
N ASP A 72 1.65 -6.14 21.51
CA ASP A 72 3.01 -6.21 22.08
C ASP A 72 3.87 -7.31 21.41
N TYR A 73 3.71 -7.49 20.10
CA TYR A 73 4.43 -8.51 19.31
C TYR A 73 5.84 -8.07 18.94
N ASP A 74 6.80 -8.99 18.90
CA ASP A 74 8.17 -8.74 18.40
C ASP A 74 8.27 -8.93 16.89
N THR A 75 7.42 -9.78 16.31
CA THR A 75 7.42 -10.09 14.87
C THR A 75 6.00 -10.14 14.28
N LEU A 76 5.89 -9.87 12.98
CA LEU A 76 4.62 -10.01 12.27
C LEU A 76 4.10 -11.46 12.26
N GLY A 77 4.98 -12.46 12.30
CA GLY A 77 4.58 -13.86 12.43
C GLY A 77 3.81 -14.12 13.72
N GLN A 78 4.31 -13.67 14.89
CA GLN A 78 3.58 -13.79 16.17
C GLN A 78 2.18 -13.16 16.09
N PHE A 79 2.09 -11.97 15.50
CA PHE A 79 0.83 -11.26 15.32
C PHE A 79 -0.18 -12.06 14.47
N TYR A 80 0.24 -12.56 13.31
CA TYR A 80 -0.65 -13.33 12.43
C TYR A 80 -0.96 -14.73 12.95
N GLU A 81 -0.01 -15.40 13.62
CA GLU A 81 -0.23 -16.68 14.27
C GLU A 81 -1.23 -16.55 15.44
N ALA A 82 -1.20 -15.43 16.19
CA ALA A 82 -2.21 -15.14 17.21
C ALA A 82 -3.62 -14.99 16.60
N ILE A 83 -3.72 -14.37 15.42
CA ILE A 83 -5.00 -14.30 14.68
C ILE A 83 -5.43 -15.69 14.20
N GLN A 84 -4.51 -16.51 13.68
CA GLN A 84 -4.80 -17.89 13.27
C GLN A 84 -5.35 -18.73 14.44
N ASP A 85 -4.72 -18.65 15.62
CA ASP A 85 -5.21 -19.30 16.84
C ASP A 85 -6.61 -18.81 17.23
N ALA A 86 -6.86 -17.49 17.17
CA ALA A 86 -8.17 -16.93 17.46
C ALA A 86 -9.25 -17.47 16.51
N LEU A 87 -8.97 -17.59 15.20
CA LEU A 87 -9.89 -18.17 14.22
C LEU A 87 -10.23 -19.63 14.55
N ILE A 88 -9.23 -20.44 14.90
CA ILE A 88 -9.39 -21.85 15.27
C ILE A 88 -10.27 -22.00 16.53
N ARG A 89 -10.03 -21.18 17.55
CA ARG A 89 -10.75 -21.24 18.82
C ARG A 89 -12.17 -20.69 18.72
N LEU A 90 -12.35 -19.54 18.08
CA LEU A 90 -13.64 -18.86 18.02
C LEU A 90 -14.57 -19.45 16.97
N ARG A 91 -14.02 -20.08 15.91
CA ARG A 91 -14.78 -20.67 14.79
C ARG A 91 -15.84 -19.70 14.26
N PRO A 92 -15.44 -18.52 13.76
CA PRO A 92 -16.39 -17.52 13.31
C PRO A 92 -17.26 -18.06 12.17
N HIS A 93 -18.44 -17.49 12.02
CA HIS A 93 -19.26 -17.72 10.85
C HIS A 93 -18.68 -16.93 9.67
N TYR A 94 -18.26 -17.62 8.61
CA TYR A 94 -17.76 -17.01 7.39
C TYR A 94 -18.91 -16.53 6.49
N SER A 95 -18.83 -15.31 5.97
CA SER A 95 -19.85 -14.69 5.13
C SER A 95 -19.25 -13.64 4.18
N ASN A 96 -20.10 -12.83 3.52
CA ASN A 96 -19.70 -11.70 2.68
C ASN A 96 -18.75 -12.06 1.52
N TYR A 97 -18.82 -13.29 1.01
CA TYR A 97 -17.91 -13.78 -0.03
C TYR A 97 -17.94 -12.90 -1.27
N GLU A 98 -19.12 -12.46 -1.71
CA GLU A 98 -19.34 -11.59 -2.88
C GLU A 98 -18.59 -10.24 -2.81
N TYR A 99 -18.19 -9.81 -1.62
CA TYR A 99 -17.49 -8.53 -1.40
C TYR A 99 -15.97 -8.66 -1.26
N GLN A 100 -15.46 -9.88 -1.06
CA GLN A 100 -14.03 -10.14 -0.98
C GLN A 100 -13.33 -9.83 -2.33
N PHE A 101 -12.02 -9.62 -2.32
CA PHE A 101 -11.25 -9.73 -3.55
C PHE A 101 -11.14 -11.20 -3.96
N SER A 102 -11.20 -11.47 -5.25
CA SER A 102 -11.04 -12.81 -5.83
C SER A 102 -9.91 -12.83 -6.86
N PRO A 103 -9.39 -14.02 -7.21
CA PRO A 103 -8.46 -14.17 -8.34
C PRO A 103 -8.96 -13.57 -9.65
N SER A 104 -10.28 -13.56 -9.88
CA SER A 104 -10.87 -13.02 -11.12
C SER A 104 -10.84 -11.49 -11.20
N ASP A 105 -10.55 -10.79 -10.11
CA ASP A 105 -10.43 -9.33 -10.12
C ASP A 105 -9.16 -8.84 -10.85
N ASN A 106 -8.17 -9.73 -11.09
CA ASN A 106 -6.93 -9.43 -11.84
C ASN A 106 -6.14 -8.20 -11.36
N VAL A 107 -6.31 -7.79 -10.10
CA VAL A 107 -5.58 -6.65 -9.48
C VAL A 107 -4.24 -7.04 -8.89
N PHE A 108 -3.93 -8.33 -8.86
CA PHE A 108 -2.64 -8.85 -8.47
C PHE A 108 -2.22 -9.87 -9.53
N ASN A 109 -1.08 -9.64 -10.16
CA ASN A 109 -0.51 -10.63 -11.06
C ASN A 109 0.17 -11.69 -10.21
N THR A 110 -0.38 -12.91 -10.18
CA THR A 110 0.32 -14.06 -9.61
C THR A 110 1.61 -14.22 -10.40
N ASP A 111 2.76 -14.03 -9.76
CA ASP A 111 4.04 -14.29 -10.40
C ASP A 111 4.01 -15.73 -10.94
N PRO A 112 4.24 -15.96 -12.25
CA PRO A 112 4.28 -17.29 -12.83
C PRO A 112 5.35 -18.21 -12.19
N TYR A 113 6.25 -17.65 -11.38
CA TYR A 113 7.35 -18.32 -10.71
C TYR A 113 7.23 -18.39 -9.19
N GLY A 114 6.15 -17.89 -8.59
CA GLY A 114 5.93 -17.90 -7.13
C GLY A 114 5.65 -16.51 -6.56
N GLY A 115 4.60 -16.41 -5.74
CA GLY A 115 4.19 -15.16 -5.10
C GLY A 115 2.82 -15.23 -4.43
N GLY A 116 2.35 -16.44 -4.12
CA GLY A 116 0.97 -16.69 -3.69
C GLY A 116 -0.06 -16.15 -4.70
N GLY A 117 -1.28 -15.96 -4.22
CA GLY A 117 -2.37 -15.37 -4.99
C GLY A 117 -3.47 -14.88 -4.07
N ILE A 118 -4.45 -14.18 -4.63
CA ILE A 118 -5.61 -13.75 -3.85
C ILE A 118 -6.37 -14.99 -3.38
N VAL A 119 -6.49 -15.17 -2.07
CA VAL A 119 -7.31 -16.22 -1.45
C VAL A 119 -8.57 -15.58 -0.90
N MET A 120 -9.71 -16.12 -1.28
CA MET A 120 -10.99 -15.82 -0.62
C MET A 120 -11.09 -16.66 0.65
N ALA A 121 -11.43 -16.02 1.76
CA ALA A 121 -11.69 -16.69 3.03
C ALA A 121 -13.14 -17.17 3.04
N GLU A 122 -13.37 -18.41 2.63
CA GLU A 122 -14.68 -19.06 2.53
C GLU A 122 -14.98 -19.96 3.74
N ASP A 123 -13.93 -20.36 4.44
CA ASP A 123 -13.97 -21.22 5.62
C ASP A 123 -12.70 -21.00 6.46
N ASN A 124 -12.58 -21.77 7.54
CA ASN A 124 -11.40 -21.70 8.41
C ASN A 124 -10.12 -22.09 7.68
N GLY A 125 -10.15 -23.08 6.77
CA GLY A 125 -8.96 -23.54 6.06
C GLY A 125 -8.40 -22.48 5.11
N SER A 126 -9.26 -21.87 4.31
CA SER A 126 -8.91 -20.79 3.38
C SER A 126 -8.51 -19.50 4.10
N ALA A 127 -9.13 -19.18 5.24
CA ALA A 127 -8.71 -18.05 6.07
C ALA A 127 -7.30 -18.25 6.66
N LEU A 128 -7.03 -19.44 7.22
CA LEU A 128 -5.69 -19.77 7.73
C LEU A 128 -4.65 -19.76 6.62
N SER A 129 -4.99 -20.28 5.44
CA SER A 129 -4.14 -20.26 4.24
C SER A 129 -3.81 -18.84 3.80
N ALA A 130 -4.80 -17.93 3.79
CA ALA A 130 -4.60 -16.53 3.46
C ALA A 130 -3.60 -15.85 4.42
N LEU A 131 -3.70 -16.12 5.72
CA LEU A 131 -2.76 -15.58 6.71
C LEU A 131 -1.38 -16.24 6.60
N GLN A 132 -1.31 -17.54 6.30
CA GLN A 132 -0.04 -18.23 6.12
C GLN A 132 0.76 -17.67 4.94
N ILE A 133 0.10 -17.30 3.84
CA ILE A 133 0.77 -16.63 2.71
C ILE A 133 1.42 -15.32 3.16
N ILE A 134 0.81 -14.57 4.09
CA ILE A 134 1.39 -13.33 4.61
C ILE A 134 2.70 -13.64 5.36
N ILE A 135 2.65 -14.62 6.26
CA ILE A 135 3.80 -15.07 7.07
C ILE A 135 4.92 -15.58 6.15
N ASP A 136 4.63 -16.54 5.27
CA ASP A 136 5.60 -17.18 4.39
C ASP A 136 6.33 -16.17 3.48
N GLN A 137 5.62 -15.13 3.01
CA GLN A 137 6.21 -14.09 2.17
C GLN A 137 7.05 -13.07 2.95
N GLY A 138 6.72 -12.82 4.21
CA GLY A 138 7.49 -11.93 5.08
C GLY A 138 8.77 -12.58 5.57
N GLU A 139 8.63 -13.69 6.31
CA GLU A 139 9.70 -14.32 7.08
C GLU A 139 10.25 -15.63 6.53
N GLY A 140 9.56 -16.26 5.57
CA GLY A 140 9.97 -17.53 4.94
C GLY A 140 9.20 -18.75 5.45
N PHE A 141 9.25 -19.83 4.68
CA PHE A 141 8.49 -21.06 4.91
C PHE A 141 9.38 -22.20 5.41
N ASN A 142 8.90 -22.97 6.40
CA ASN A 142 9.58 -24.17 6.94
C ASN A 142 11.05 -23.94 7.31
N GLU A 143 11.35 -22.85 8.03
CA GLU A 143 12.72 -22.48 8.43
C GLU A 143 13.68 -22.23 7.24
N THR A 144 13.13 -21.98 6.04
CA THR A 144 13.91 -21.63 4.84
C THR A 144 13.85 -20.14 4.55
N GLN A 145 14.78 -19.66 3.71
CA GLN A 145 14.81 -18.27 3.25
C GLN A 145 13.78 -17.93 2.15
N PHE A 146 13.00 -18.92 1.73
CA PHE A 146 12.11 -18.83 0.59
C PHE A 146 10.66 -18.82 1.07
N GLU A 147 9.80 -18.15 0.30
CA GLU A 147 8.35 -18.29 0.48
C GLU A 147 7.89 -19.70 0.06
N ASN A 148 6.70 -20.09 0.49
CA ASN A 148 6.11 -21.37 0.10
C ASN A 148 5.75 -21.36 -1.41
N PRO A 149 6.31 -22.27 -2.23
CA PRO A 149 6.04 -22.28 -3.66
C PRO A 149 4.57 -22.68 -3.92
N PRO A 150 3.88 -22.06 -4.90
CA PRO A 150 2.54 -22.50 -5.26
C PRO A 150 2.54 -23.98 -5.69
N GLY A 151 1.54 -24.74 -5.23
CA GLY A 151 1.43 -26.20 -5.44
C GLY A 151 1.42 -26.68 -6.90
N SER A 152 1.36 -25.76 -7.87
CA SER A 152 1.44 -26.03 -9.32
C SER A 152 2.87 -25.98 -9.89
N LEU A 153 3.90 -25.68 -9.09
CA LEU A 153 5.30 -25.60 -9.55
C LEU A 153 6.08 -26.93 -9.48
N ALA A 154 5.38 -28.07 -9.50
CA ALA A 154 5.95 -29.32 -9.97
C ALA A 154 6.12 -29.29 -11.52
N ASN A 155 6.85 -28.30 -12.04
CA ASN A 155 7.22 -28.24 -13.45
C ASN A 155 8.57 -28.95 -13.61
N ALA A 156 8.50 -30.24 -13.95
CA ALA A 156 9.64 -31.17 -13.99
C ALA A 156 10.80 -30.71 -14.90
N ASP A 157 10.55 -29.77 -15.83
CA ASP A 157 11.51 -29.39 -16.87
C ASP A 157 12.25 -28.06 -16.61
N LYS A 158 11.85 -27.24 -15.62
CA LYS A 158 12.44 -25.90 -15.37
C LYS A 158 13.03 -25.70 -13.96
N GLY A 159 12.90 -26.69 -13.08
CA GLY A 159 13.33 -26.59 -11.69
C GLY A 159 12.42 -25.69 -10.84
N TRP A 160 12.59 -25.77 -9.51
CA TRP A 160 11.89 -24.93 -8.55
C TRP A 160 12.42 -23.50 -8.66
N VAL A 161 11.60 -22.55 -9.12
CA VAL A 161 11.92 -21.13 -8.91
C VAL A 161 11.42 -20.80 -7.51
N MET A 162 12.35 -20.63 -6.59
CA MET A 162 12.06 -20.28 -5.21
C MET A 162 12.25 -18.77 -5.06
N THR A 163 11.20 -18.08 -4.63
CA THR A 163 11.23 -16.64 -4.37
C THR A 163 11.67 -16.39 -2.93
N LEU A 164 12.61 -15.47 -2.71
CA LEU A 164 13.03 -15.09 -1.36
C LEU A 164 11.88 -14.40 -0.61
N ALA A 165 11.71 -14.72 0.68
CA ALA A 165 10.85 -13.93 1.54
C ALA A 165 11.43 -12.51 1.76
N HIS A 166 10.59 -11.58 2.20
CA HIS A 166 10.94 -10.16 2.29
C HIS A 166 12.18 -9.90 3.14
N TYR A 167 12.27 -10.52 4.31
CA TYR A 167 13.45 -10.42 5.17
C TYR A 167 14.74 -10.71 4.40
N TYR A 168 14.78 -11.82 3.68
CA TYR A 168 15.96 -12.26 2.95
C TYR A 168 16.22 -11.44 1.68
N LYS A 169 15.18 -10.89 1.05
CA LYS A 169 15.33 -9.89 -0.03
C LYS A 169 16.02 -8.65 0.52
N PHE A 170 15.54 -8.07 1.62
CA PHE A 170 16.16 -6.88 2.22
C PHE A 170 17.57 -7.17 2.74
N LYS A 171 17.77 -8.35 3.32
CA LYS A 171 19.10 -8.79 3.78
C LYS A 171 20.09 -8.89 2.63
N SER A 172 19.66 -9.41 1.47
CA SER A 172 20.53 -9.47 0.28
C SER A 172 20.97 -8.07 -0.18
N ILE A 173 20.10 -7.06 -0.06
CA ILE A 173 20.42 -5.66 -0.39
C ILE A 173 21.35 -5.06 0.67
N TYR A 174 21.09 -5.30 1.96
CA TYR A 174 21.93 -4.84 3.07
C TYR A 174 23.36 -5.38 2.99
N ASP A 175 23.50 -6.65 2.61
CA ASP A 175 24.80 -7.32 2.43
C ASP A 175 25.51 -6.86 1.15
N THR A 176 24.77 -6.30 0.17
CA THR A 176 25.33 -5.76 -1.07
C THR A 176 25.90 -4.36 -0.84
N LYS A 177 27.24 -4.24 -0.88
CA LYS A 177 27.95 -2.95 -0.73
C LYS A 177 28.86 -2.69 -1.94
N PRO A 178 28.92 -1.45 -2.46
CA PRO A 178 28.18 -0.26 -2.02
C PRO A 178 26.70 -0.26 -2.47
N LEU A 179 25.84 0.43 -1.71
CA LEU A 179 24.44 0.66 -2.10
C LEU A 179 24.36 1.47 -3.41
N PRO A 180 23.27 1.31 -4.20
CA PRO A 180 23.09 2.05 -5.45
C PRO A 180 23.01 3.56 -5.19
N LYS A 181 23.35 4.35 -6.21
CA LYS A 181 23.14 5.80 -6.17
C LYS A 181 21.65 6.11 -6.14
N ILE A 182 21.28 6.99 -5.23
CA ILE A 182 19.90 7.41 -4.97
C ILE A 182 19.80 8.94 -4.92
N TYR A 183 18.59 9.46 -5.05
CA TYR A 183 18.31 10.85 -4.69
C TYR A 183 18.22 10.96 -3.16
N PRO A 184 18.96 11.87 -2.52
CA PRO A 184 18.93 12.07 -1.08
C PRO A 184 17.68 12.87 -0.66
N ASN A 185 16.52 12.22 -0.65
CA ASN A 185 15.26 12.82 -0.22
C ASN A 185 15.35 13.28 1.24
N LEU A 186 14.55 14.29 1.56
CA LEU A 186 14.42 14.77 2.93
C LEU A 186 13.83 13.66 3.83
N LEU A 187 14.27 13.61 5.09
CA LEU A 187 13.73 12.73 6.13
C LEU A 187 12.39 13.29 6.62
N ASN A 188 11.34 12.48 6.61
CA ASN A 188 9.98 12.80 7.06
C ASN A 188 9.46 14.19 6.59
N PRO A 189 9.50 14.49 5.28
CA PRO A 189 8.99 15.75 4.77
C PRO A 189 7.47 15.83 4.93
N THR A 190 6.96 17.05 5.07
CA THR A 190 5.52 17.37 4.95
C THR A 190 5.29 18.29 3.75
N SER A 191 4.06 18.39 3.24
CA SER A 191 3.76 19.25 2.08
C SER A 191 4.09 20.72 2.35
N ASN A 192 4.01 21.16 3.62
CA ASN A 192 4.41 22.49 4.09
C ASN A 192 5.93 22.71 4.15
N THR A 193 6.72 21.66 3.98
CA THR A 193 8.19 21.73 3.97
C THR A 193 8.71 22.38 2.69
N TYR A 194 7.97 22.23 1.58
CA TYR A 194 8.39 22.69 0.26
C TYR A 194 7.98 24.14 0.02
N LYS A 195 8.96 24.99 -0.33
CA LYS A 195 8.73 26.42 -0.62
C LYS A 195 8.51 26.72 -2.10
N ASP A 196 9.08 25.92 -3.00
CA ASP A 196 8.79 26.05 -4.43
C ASP A 196 7.33 25.63 -4.68
N PRO A 197 6.46 26.52 -5.21
CA PRO A 197 5.04 26.22 -5.40
C PRO A 197 4.79 25.03 -6.31
N ASN A 198 5.69 24.76 -7.26
CA ASN A 198 5.56 23.63 -8.17
C ASN A 198 5.78 22.31 -7.45
N ILE A 199 6.75 22.26 -6.53
CA ILE A 199 7.01 21.08 -5.69
C ILE A 199 5.89 20.92 -4.66
N ALA A 200 5.52 22.00 -3.97
CA ALA A 200 4.49 21.97 -2.93
C ALA A 200 3.13 21.52 -3.47
N LEU A 201 2.63 22.12 -4.55
CA LEU A 201 1.34 21.76 -5.14
C LEU A 201 1.36 20.36 -5.77
N THR A 202 2.49 19.94 -6.34
CA THR A 202 2.64 18.56 -6.82
C THR A 202 2.66 17.55 -5.66
N SER A 203 3.23 17.91 -4.51
CA SER A 203 3.15 17.09 -3.29
C SER A 203 1.70 16.96 -2.80
N TYR A 204 0.92 18.05 -2.77
CA TYR A 204 -0.49 18.01 -2.42
C TYR A 204 -1.32 17.14 -3.38
N TRP A 205 -0.98 17.17 -4.68
CA TRP A 205 -1.59 16.27 -5.64
C TRP A 205 -1.33 14.80 -5.28
N VAL A 206 -0.08 14.42 -4.96
CA VAL A 206 0.25 13.05 -4.52
C VAL A 206 -0.53 12.64 -3.26
N ASP A 207 -0.61 13.53 -2.26
CA ASP A 207 -1.37 13.28 -1.02
C ASP A 207 -2.85 13.01 -1.32
N SER A 208 -3.46 13.85 -2.16
CA SER A 208 -4.86 13.68 -2.55
C SER A 208 -5.10 12.39 -3.33
N VAL A 209 -4.27 12.06 -4.32
CA VAL A 209 -4.50 10.84 -5.13
C VAL A 209 -4.21 9.57 -4.34
N TYR A 210 -3.25 9.60 -3.40
CA TYR A 210 -3.00 8.48 -2.49
C TYR A 210 -4.19 8.25 -1.54
N CYS A 211 -4.73 9.30 -0.94
CA CYS A 211 -5.94 9.21 -0.12
C CYS A 211 -7.14 8.69 -0.91
N PHE A 212 -7.31 9.15 -2.15
CA PHE A 212 -8.35 8.65 -3.05
C PHE A 212 -8.15 7.18 -3.38
N PHE A 213 -6.91 6.74 -3.58
CA PHE A 213 -6.60 5.34 -3.83
C PHE A 213 -7.01 4.45 -2.65
N LEU A 214 -6.72 4.86 -1.42
CA LEU A 214 -7.17 4.13 -0.22
C LEU A 214 -8.69 4.04 -0.14
N LEU A 215 -9.39 5.12 -0.50
CA LEU A 215 -10.85 5.13 -0.56
C LEU A 215 -11.38 4.17 -1.65
N VAL A 216 -10.75 4.13 -2.83
CA VAL A 216 -11.08 3.19 -3.91
C VAL A 216 -10.89 1.74 -3.46
N ILE A 217 -9.79 1.43 -2.75
CA ILE A 217 -9.54 0.09 -2.21
C ILE A 217 -10.61 -0.27 -1.18
N GLU A 218 -10.84 0.60 -0.20
CA GLU A 218 -11.86 0.42 0.85
C GLU A 218 -13.23 0.13 0.23
N GLN A 219 -13.61 0.90 -0.79
CA GLN A 219 -14.90 0.77 -1.43
C GLN A 219 -15.04 -0.48 -2.28
N THR A 220 -13.92 -1.08 -2.70
CA THR A 220 -13.95 -2.37 -3.39
C THR A 220 -14.42 -3.51 -2.48
N TRP A 221 -14.22 -3.42 -1.16
CA TRP A 221 -14.84 -4.35 -0.20
C TRP A 221 -16.31 -4.04 0.11
N GLN A 222 -16.87 -2.98 -0.47
CA GLN A 222 -18.30 -2.65 -0.38
C GLN A 222 -19.05 -2.92 -1.68
N ALA A 223 -18.34 -3.03 -2.81
CA ALA A 223 -18.90 -3.34 -4.11
C ALA A 223 -18.97 -4.86 -4.35
N SER A 224 -20.18 -5.40 -4.25
CA SER A 224 -20.46 -6.82 -4.49
C SER A 224 -20.13 -7.25 -5.92
N ARG A 225 -19.48 -8.40 -6.08
CA ARG A 225 -19.32 -9.09 -7.37
C ARG A 225 -20.64 -9.52 -7.99
N ASP A 226 -21.62 -9.88 -7.16
CA ASP A 226 -22.88 -10.46 -7.67
C ASP A 226 -23.94 -9.38 -7.96
N THR A 227 -24.16 -8.45 -7.02
CA THR A 227 -25.19 -7.40 -7.14
C THR A 227 -24.70 -6.07 -7.71
N ALA A 228 -23.40 -5.76 -7.69
CA ALA A 228 -22.82 -4.52 -8.21
C ALA A 228 -21.56 -4.72 -9.10
N PRO A 229 -21.54 -5.68 -10.05
CA PRO A 229 -20.33 -6.02 -10.82
C PRO A 229 -19.75 -4.86 -11.64
N ALA A 230 -20.61 -3.99 -12.19
CA ALA A 230 -20.17 -2.85 -13.00
C ALA A 230 -19.43 -1.80 -12.17
N GLU A 231 -19.95 -1.48 -10.97
CA GLU A 231 -19.30 -0.57 -10.01
C GLU A 231 -17.97 -1.15 -9.55
N ARG A 232 -17.96 -2.44 -9.18
CA ARG A 232 -16.74 -3.14 -8.81
C ARG A 232 -15.70 -3.07 -9.91
N GLN A 233 -16.07 -3.40 -11.16
CA GLN A 233 -15.13 -3.35 -12.28
C GLN A 233 -14.57 -1.95 -12.50
N GLN A 234 -15.38 -0.90 -12.31
CA GLN A 234 -14.89 0.48 -12.40
C GLN A 234 -13.87 0.81 -11.31
N LEU A 235 -14.11 0.37 -10.06
CA LEU A 235 -13.12 0.49 -8.97
C LEU A 235 -11.81 -0.20 -9.36
N LEU A 236 -11.86 -1.48 -9.77
CA LEU A 236 -10.68 -2.27 -10.13
C LEU A 236 -9.87 -1.63 -11.27
N ASN A 237 -10.55 -1.07 -12.28
CA ASN A 237 -9.92 -0.40 -13.42
C ASN A 237 -9.09 0.82 -13.01
N MET A 238 -9.35 1.44 -11.85
CA MET A 238 -8.58 2.60 -11.38
C MET A 238 -7.23 2.24 -10.79
N TYR A 239 -7.01 0.99 -10.34
CA TYR A 239 -5.87 0.65 -9.49
C TYR A 239 -4.54 0.87 -10.21
N PHE A 240 -4.40 0.26 -11.39
CA PHE A 240 -3.20 0.38 -12.20
C PHE A 240 -3.00 1.81 -12.70
N THR A 241 -4.07 2.50 -13.12
CA THR A 241 -3.98 3.90 -13.55
C THR A 241 -3.47 4.79 -12.41
N ILE A 242 -4.06 4.69 -11.21
CA ILE A 242 -3.65 5.49 -10.07
C ILE A 242 -2.22 5.15 -9.66
N MET A 243 -1.89 3.88 -9.47
CA MET A 243 -0.57 3.49 -8.97
C MET A 243 0.55 3.73 -9.99
N ILE A 244 0.38 3.25 -11.22
CA ILE A 244 1.44 3.16 -12.22
C ILE A 244 1.48 4.41 -13.10
N SER A 245 0.32 4.96 -13.45
CA SER A 245 0.23 6.06 -14.40
C SER A 245 0.13 7.44 -13.73
N ILE A 246 -0.16 7.52 -12.43
CA ILE A 246 -0.27 8.79 -11.69
C ILE A 246 0.73 8.85 -10.52
N ILE A 247 0.55 8.06 -9.46
CA ILE A 247 1.37 8.13 -8.25
C ILE A 247 2.85 7.90 -8.56
N LYS A 248 3.20 6.80 -9.23
CA LYS A 248 4.59 6.47 -9.56
C LYS A 248 5.31 7.59 -10.32
N PRO A 249 4.82 8.08 -11.49
CA PRO A 249 5.52 9.12 -12.23
C PRO A 249 5.62 10.44 -11.46
N VAL A 250 4.54 10.86 -10.77
CA VAL A 250 4.52 12.12 -10.02
C VAL A 250 5.44 12.07 -8.80
N ALA A 251 5.40 10.98 -8.01
CA ALA A 251 6.29 10.77 -6.88
C ALA A 251 7.76 10.62 -7.31
N THR A 252 8.01 9.96 -8.45
CA THR A 252 9.37 9.87 -9.03
C THR A 252 9.88 11.25 -9.41
N TRP A 253 9.04 12.07 -10.04
CA TRP A 253 9.41 13.45 -10.36
C TRP A 253 9.73 14.24 -9.10
N LEU A 254 8.90 14.18 -8.05
CA LEU A 254 9.17 14.82 -6.76
C LEU A 254 10.52 14.40 -6.17
N ALA A 255 10.79 13.08 -6.16
CA ALA A 255 12.03 12.53 -5.63
C ALA A 255 13.30 13.05 -6.33
N GLN A 256 13.18 13.56 -7.55
CA GLN A 256 14.29 14.10 -8.35
C GLN A 256 14.50 15.60 -8.15
N GLN A 257 13.57 16.31 -7.50
CA GLN A 257 13.66 17.77 -7.41
C GLN A 257 14.62 18.19 -6.28
N PRO A 258 15.68 18.94 -6.57
CA PRO A 258 16.55 19.48 -5.53
C PRO A 258 15.81 20.53 -4.70
N MET A 259 16.15 20.63 -3.41
CA MET A 259 15.58 21.63 -2.49
C MET A 259 16.57 22.77 -2.25
N PRO A 260 16.38 23.97 -2.82
CA PRO A 260 17.31 25.09 -2.66
C PRO A 260 17.53 25.50 -1.20
N GLU A 261 16.49 25.39 -0.37
CA GLU A 261 16.52 25.69 1.05
C GLU A 261 17.26 24.64 1.90
N GLN A 262 17.53 23.45 1.34
CA GLN A 262 18.28 22.36 1.99
C GLN A 262 19.31 21.79 1.01
N PRO A 263 20.46 22.46 0.84
CA PRO A 263 21.48 22.06 -0.13
C PRO A 263 21.88 20.58 0.02
N GLY A 264 21.89 19.86 -1.10
CA GLY A 264 22.21 18.43 -1.13
C GLY A 264 21.06 17.49 -0.75
N LYS A 265 19.84 18.01 -0.58
CA LYS A 265 18.63 17.22 -0.41
C LYS A 265 17.66 17.39 -1.57
N ASN A 266 16.83 16.37 -1.77
CA ASN A 266 15.74 16.35 -2.72
C ASN A 266 14.39 16.33 -2.02
N ALA A 267 13.35 16.80 -2.70
CA ALA A 267 11.97 16.60 -2.28
C ALA A 267 11.60 15.11 -2.38
N GLY A 268 10.40 14.76 -1.93
CA GLY A 268 9.85 13.41 -1.99
C GLY A 268 8.33 13.44 -1.80
N ALA A 269 7.67 12.32 -2.12
CA ALA A 269 6.27 12.14 -1.73
C ALA A 269 6.16 12.08 -0.20
N VAL A 270 5.16 12.78 0.35
CA VAL A 270 5.00 12.95 1.81
C VAL A 270 3.87 12.11 2.39
N PHE A 271 2.89 11.71 1.56
CA PHE A 271 1.77 10.84 1.93
C PHE A 271 0.96 11.37 3.12
N ASN A 272 0.79 12.69 3.18
CA ASN A 272 -0.03 13.31 4.21
C ASN A 272 -1.51 12.98 4.00
N PHE A 273 -2.28 13.01 5.09
CA PHE A 273 -3.72 12.87 5.00
C PHE A 273 -4.35 14.07 4.28
N TYR A 274 -5.13 13.79 3.24
CA TYR A 274 -5.94 14.76 2.52
C TYR A 274 -7.42 14.55 2.89
N ASP A 275 -8.03 15.52 3.59
CA ASP A 275 -9.41 15.40 4.07
C ASP A 275 -10.43 15.89 3.02
N PHE A 276 -10.99 14.97 2.23
CA PHE A 276 -12.02 15.24 1.24
C PHE A 276 -13.32 15.75 1.87
N ARG A 277 -13.56 15.53 3.17
CA ARG A 277 -14.79 15.98 3.84
C ARG A 277 -14.84 17.50 3.96
N VAL A 278 -13.69 18.17 4.01
CA VAL A 278 -13.62 19.63 4.21
C VAL A 278 -14.34 20.36 3.08
N ALA A 279 -13.94 20.11 1.83
CA ALA A 279 -14.59 20.73 0.67
C ALA A 279 -15.99 20.16 0.42
N TYR A 280 -16.18 18.85 0.64
CA TYR A 280 -17.47 18.19 0.43
C TYR A 280 -18.59 18.75 1.33
N LYS A 281 -18.28 19.07 2.60
CA LYS A 281 -19.24 19.69 3.54
C LYS A 281 -19.76 21.05 3.07
N THR A 282 -18.92 21.81 2.37
CA THR A 282 -19.28 23.15 1.86
C THR A 282 -19.90 23.09 0.47
N ASP A 283 -19.47 22.14 -0.36
CA ASP A 283 -19.99 21.92 -1.70
C ASP A 283 -20.05 20.41 -1.99
N PRO A 284 -21.24 19.78 -1.89
CA PRO A 284 -21.40 18.36 -2.19
C PRO A 284 -21.06 17.98 -3.63
N GLN A 285 -20.92 18.95 -4.55
CA GLN A 285 -20.40 18.69 -5.88
C GLN A 285 -18.89 18.43 -5.89
N MET A 286 -18.14 18.82 -4.85
CA MET A 286 -16.71 18.54 -4.70
C MET A 286 -16.50 17.12 -4.16
N THR A 287 -16.81 16.14 -4.99
CA THR A 287 -16.51 14.72 -4.72
C THR A 287 -15.01 14.48 -4.52
N PRO A 288 -14.60 13.36 -3.90
CA PRO A 288 -13.18 13.02 -3.76
C PRO A 288 -12.40 13.11 -5.08
N LEU A 289 -12.93 12.54 -6.16
CA LEU A 289 -12.23 12.56 -7.45
C LEU A 289 -12.14 13.97 -8.05
N LYS A 290 -13.19 14.80 -7.94
CA LYS A 290 -13.11 16.19 -8.38
C LYS A 290 -12.08 16.99 -7.59
N GLN A 291 -11.93 16.72 -6.29
CA GLN A 291 -10.87 17.32 -5.48
C GLN A 291 -9.48 16.86 -5.94
N VAL A 292 -9.28 15.58 -6.25
CA VAL A 292 -8.01 15.08 -6.81
C VAL A 292 -7.70 15.73 -8.15
N LYS A 293 -8.67 15.81 -9.06
CA LYS A 293 -8.52 16.49 -10.36
C LYS A 293 -8.18 17.96 -10.17
N HIS A 294 -8.83 18.63 -9.22
CA HIS A 294 -8.52 20.02 -8.89
C HIS A 294 -7.07 20.20 -8.39
N GLN A 295 -6.59 19.33 -7.50
CA GLN A 295 -5.18 19.38 -7.04
C GLN A 295 -4.20 19.12 -8.19
N ALA A 296 -4.52 18.21 -9.10
CA ALA A 296 -3.72 17.97 -10.30
C ALA A 296 -3.64 19.23 -11.18
N ASP A 297 -4.76 19.89 -11.44
CA ASP A 297 -4.80 21.13 -12.22
C ASP A 297 -4.01 22.27 -11.55
N LEU A 298 -4.12 22.44 -10.23
CA LEU A 298 -3.31 23.42 -9.48
C LEU A 298 -1.82 23.14 -9.63
N ALA A 299 -1.41 21.87 -9.52
CA ALA A 299 -0.02 21.46 -9.72
C ALA A 299 0.47 21.80 -11.14
N ILE A 300 -0.31 21.50 -12.18
CA ILE A 300 0.05 21.81 -13.57
C ILE A 300 0.12 23.32 -13.82
N GLN A 301 -0.84 24.09 -13.31
CA GLN A 301 -0.91 25.55 -13.51
C GLN A 301 0.21 26.31 -12.79
N SER A 302 0.78 25.74 -11.71
CA SER A 302 1.88 26.36 -10.98
C SER A 302 3.12 26.66 -11.84
N PHE A 303 3.41 25.79 -12.82
CA PHE A 303 4.58 25.93 -13.70
C PHE A 303 4.52 27.19 -14.58
N PRO A 304 3.50 27.39 -15.44
CA PRO A 304 3.42 28.59 -16.26
C PRO A 304 3.29 29.86 -15.43
N THR A 305 2.62 29.82 -14.26
CA THR A 305 2.59 30.96 -13.32
C THR A 305 3.99 31.34 -12.82
N ALA A 306 4.88 30.36 -12.65
CA ALA A 306 6.28 30.57 -12.30
C ALA A 306 7.20 30.82 -13.53
N GLY A 307 6.64 30.98 -14.73
CA GLY A 307 7.42 31.14 -15.97
C GLY A 307 8.19 29.89 -16.40
N LYS A 308 7.78 28.70 -15.93
CA LYS A 308 8.38 27.40 -16.23
C LYS A 308 7.48 26.57 -17.14
N THR A 309 8.07 25.68 -17.94
CA THR A 309 7.32 24.69 -18.72
C THR A 309 6.88 23.52 -17.82
N VAL A 310 5.68 23.00 -18.05
CA VAL A 310 5.17 21.79 -17.38
C VAL A 310 6.01 20.57 -17.82
N PRO A 311 6.59 19.79 -16.88
CA PRO A 311 7.26 18.55 -17.21
C PRO A 311 6.31 17.55 -17.88
N GLN A 312 6.75 16.92 -18.98
CA GLN A 312 5.92 15.97 -19.74
C GLN A 312 5.35 14.85 -18.85
N VAL A 313 6.16 14.32 -17.93
CA VAL A 313 5.74 13.28 -16.99
C VAL A 313 4.55 13.69 -16.12
N LEU A 314 4.47 14.98 -15.73
CA LEU A 314 3.34 15.50 -14.96
C LEU A 314 2.13 15.76 -15.86
N ALA A 315 2.35 16.25 -17.08
CA ALA A 315 1.28 16.44 -18.06
C ALA A 315 0.60 15.09 -18.43
N ASP A 316 1.38 14.04 -18.65
CA ASP A 316 0.89 12.69 -18.94
C ASP A 316 0.10 12.14 -17.75
N ALA A 317 0.66 12.25 -16.53
CA ALA A 317 -0.04 11.83 -15.31
C ALA A 317 -1.34 12.63 -15.08
N ASN A 318 -1.37 13.93 -15.40
CA ASN A 318 -2.58 14.73 -15.30
C ASN A 318 -3.64 14.25 -16.30
N SER A 319 -3.24 13.96 -17.54
CA SER A 319 -4.16 13.38 -18.54
C SER A 319 -4.80 12.08 -18.05
N GLN A 320 -4.00 11.19 -17.44
CA GLN A 320 -4.50 9.96 -16.82
C GLN A 320 -5.46 10.25 -15.65
N CYS A 321 -5.12 11.21 -14.80
CA CYS A 321 -5.96 11.66 -13.69
C CYS A 321 -7.32 12.21 -14.16
N MET A 322 -7.34 13.01 -15.23
CA MET A 322 -8.56 13.58 -15.78
C MET A 322 -9.48 12.53 -16.40
N ASN A 323 -8.91 11.45 -16.92
CA ASN A 323 -9.63 10.32 -17.50
C ASN A 323 -10.20 9.33 -16.46
N LEU A 324 -9.90 9.49 -15.17
CA LEU A 324 -10.54 8.70 -14.13
C LEU A 324 -12.05 8.97 -14.10
N THR A 325 -12.83 7.89 -13.95
CA THR A 325 -14.30 7.94 -13.92
C THR A 325 -14.82 8.25 -12.53
N GLU A 326 -15.87 9.05 -12.43
CA GLU A 326 -16.52 9.32 -11.14
C GLU A 326 -17.24 8.06 -10.63
N LEU A 327 -17.19 7.83 -9.32
CA LEU A 327 -17.96 6.79 -8.66
C LEU A 327 -18.84 7.42 -7.56
N PRO A 328 -20.05 6.88 -7.32
CA PRO A 328 -20.83 7.28 -6.18
C PRO A 328 -20.10 6.84 -4.91
N PHE A 329 -19.45 7.77 -4.23
CA PHE A 329 -18.90 7.53 -2.90
C PHE A 329 -19.99 7.86 -1.87
N PRO A 330 -20.57 6.84 -1.20
CA PRO A 330 -21.54 7.09 -0.15
C PRO A 330 -20.80 7.65 1.04
N TRP A 331 -20.73 8.97 1.16
CA TRP A 331 -20.43 9.59 2.45
C TRP A 331 -21.59 9.23 3.39
N GLN A 332 -21.31 8.42 4.39
CA GLN A 332 -22.14 8.33 5.58
C GLN A 332 -21.36 9.03 6.69
N ASP A 333 -21.97 10.07 7.29
CA ASP A 333 -21.41 10.81 8.42
C ASP A 333 -21.04 9.92 9.61
#